data_AF-A0A9E3FK08-F1
#
_entry.id   AF-A0A9E3FK08-F1
#
_cell.length_a   1.000
_cell.length_b   1.000
_cell.length_c   1.000
_cell.angle_alpha   90.00
_cell.angle_beta   90.00
_cell.angle_gamma   90.00
#
_symmetry.space_group_name_H-M   'P 1'
#
loop_
_entity.id
_entity.type
_entity.pdbx_description
1 polymer ?
#
loop_
_entity_poly.entity_id
_entity_poly.type
_entity_poly.pdbx_seq_one_letter_code
_entity_poly.pdbx_strand_id
1 'polypeptide(L)'
;MKVFGAAFCLLAALCLCAPPAARVQRVVATDTPKPPGTLLGVHLGPEVSAWLEEVEGKLGRKVYAEFAELDATDAGGDYTLGVSYITRAGVGVVRVDESFEAKGEKLTEAVIGHELLHLRLRARGYPLFLFGPEVKTKQGPAEDVEQPHVNDLVSLIEHRVFAPEMRRTGFDRLIDLTNYLASARRLRGRPDGQAEVLNYARAALEWDNPKLVEELSKIYQLNGWTRALADGRRLAETIRTANLNAPADVTALFLRCMPVLYGAEFRVEPDTNFTLARLYPQMLIHVRRR
;
A
#
# COMPACT_ATOMS: atom_id res chain seq x y z
N MET A 1 52.70 -24.49 -41.57
CA MET A 1 52.88 -23.47 -40.50
C MET A 1 51.64 -23.56 -39.61
N LYS A 2 51.61 -24.29 -38.48
CA LYS A 2 52.22 -24.01 -37.16
C LYS A 2 52.09 -22.51 -36.83
N VAL A 3 51.39 -22.06 -35.78
CA VAL A 3 51.54 -22.40 -34.35
C VAL A 3 50.24 -22.11 -33.56
N PHE A 4 49.97 -22.98 -32.56
CA PHE A 4 49.02 -22.84 -31.45
C PHE A 4 49.39 -21.70 -30.48
N GLY A 5 48.40 -21.00 -29.89
CA GLY A 5 48.62 -20.13 -28.74
C GLY A 5 47.40 -20.11 -27.83
N ALA A 6 47.52 -20.82 -26.70
CA ALA A 6 46.52 -20.92 -25.64
C ALA A 6 46.73 -19.86 -24.54
N ALA A 7 45.67 -19.67 -23.75
CA ALA A 7 45.63 -19.02 -22.43
C ALA A 7 45.69 -17.47 -22.46
N PHE A 8 44.91 -16.73 -21.66
CA PHE A 8 44.64 -16.92 -20.24
C PHE A 8 43.30 -16.24 -19.87
N CYS A 9 42.51 -16.94 -19.05
CA CYS A 9 41.42 -16.37 -18.24
C CYS A 9 41.90 -15.14 -17.47
N LEU A 10 41.13 -14.06 -17.40
CA LEU A 10 41.09 -13.22 -16.19
C LEU A 10 39.88 -12.25 -16.21
N LEU A 11 39.08 -12.37 -15.14
CA LEU A 11 38.12 -11.40 -14.58
C LEU A 11 36.90 -10.97 -15.42
N ALA A 12 35.92 -11.87 -15.46
CA ALA A 12 34.55 -11.48 -15.16
C ALA A 12 34.49 -11.01 -13.68
N ALA A 13 34.83 -9.75 -13.42
CA ALA A 13 34.40 -9.05 -12.22
C ALA A 13 32.94 -8.64 -12.43
N LEU A 14 32.06 -9.64 -12.46
CA LEU A 14 30.65 -9.45 -12.15
C LEU A 14 30.63 -8.75 -10.79
N CYS A 15 30.13 -7.53 -10.75
CA CYS A 15 29.71 -6.87 -9.53
C CYS A 15 28.66 -7.77 -8.85
N LEU A 16 29.15 -8.73 -8.07
CA LEU A 16 28.43 -9.37 -6.98
C LEU A 16 28.25 -8.31 -5.90
N CYS A 17 27.51 -7.25 -6.23
CA CYS A 17 26.77 -6.56 -5.20
C CYS A 17 25.82 -7.63 -4.66
N ALA A 18 26.05 -8.05 -3.42
CA ALA A 18 25.04 -8.80 -2.70
C ALA A 18 23.70 -8.05 -2.91
N PRO A 19 22.60 -8.75 -3.19
CA PRO A 19 21.30 -8.09 -3.19
C PRO A 19 21.22 -7.30 -1.88
N PRO A 20 20.74 -6.03 -1.92
CA PRO A 20 20.66 -5.23 -0.71
C PRO A 20 20.00 -6.08 0.36
N ALA A 21 20.73 -6.32 1.45
CA ALA A 21 20.23 -7.15 2.54
C ALA A 21 18.87 -6.59 2.95
N ALA A 22 17.85 -7.46 3.07
CA ALA A 22 16.53 -7.06 3.52
C ALA A 22 16.69 -6.08 4.68
N ARG A 23 16.31 -4.81 4.45
CA ARG A 23 16.43 -3.75 5.46
C ARG A 23 15.68 -4.27 6.67
N VAL A 24 16.43 -4.71 7.68
CA VAL A 24 15.87 -5.12 8.96
C VAL A 24 15.11 -3.91 9.47
N GLN A 25 13.78 -3.97 9.42
CA GLN A 25 12.92 -2.98 10.08
C GLN A 25 13.32 -3.02 11.56
N ARG A 26 14.17 -2.07 11.96
CA ARG A 26 14.67 -1.96 13.31
C ARG A 26 13.47 -1.54 14.15
N VAL A 27 12.86 -2.49 14.84
CA VAL A 27 11.84 -2.19 15.86
C VAL A 27 12.59 -1.47 16.97
N VAL A 28 12.58 -0.15 16.96
CA VAL A 28 13.12 0.64 18.07
C VAL A 28 12.10 0.49 19.20
N ALA A 29 12.44 -0.28 20.22
CA ALA A 29 11.72 -0.24 21.46
C ALA A 29 11.92 1.17 22.05
N THR A 30 10.92 2.03 21.95
CA THR A 30 10.91 3.28 22.72
C THR A 30 10.37 2.94 24.11
N ASP A 31 11.28 2.75 25.06
CA ASP A 31 10.98 2.52 26.48
C ASP A 31 10.46 3.79 27.19
N THR A 32 10.33 4.91 26.48
CA THR A 32 9.80 6.16 27.03
C THR A 32 8.27 6.09 27.12
N PRO A 33 7.67 6.26 28.32
CA PRO A 33 6.22 6.32 28.47
C PRO A 33 5.64 7.48 27.64
N LYS A 34 4.73 7.18 26.72
CA LYS A 34 4.00 8.20 25.96
C LYS A 34 2.92 8.83 26.85
N PRO A 35 2.79 10.17 26.89
CA PRO A 35 1.63 10.81 27.51
C PRO A 35 0.33 10.26 26.90
N PRO A 36 -0.73 10.03 27.70
CA PRO A 36 -2.04 9.61 27.18
C PRO A 36 -2.51 10.57 26.08
N GLY A 37 -3.05 10.02 24.99
CA GLY A 37 -3.58 10.83 23.89
C GLY A 37 -2.54 11.52 23.01
N THR A 38 -1.27 11.10 23.04
CA THR A 38 -0.24 11.61 22.13
C THR A 38 0.42 10.51 21.30
N LEU A 39 0.74 10.82 20.05
CA LEU A 39 1.55 9.97 19.16
C LEU A 39 2.47 10.87 18.33
N LEU A 40 3.76 10.55 18.24
CA LEU A 40 4.76 11.41 17.60
C LEU A 40 4.84 12.84 18.18
N GLY A 41 4.52 13.01 19.45
CA GLY A 41 4.44 14.34 20.09
C GLY A 41 3.24 15.19 19.66
N VAL A 42 2.36 14.66 18.80
CA VAL A 42 1.11 15.29 18.37
C VAL A 42 -0.01 14.93 19.34
N HIS A 43 -0.80 15.92 19.78
CA HIS A 43 -2.02 15.68 20.54
C HIS A 43 -3.10 15.15 19.60
N LEU A 44 -3.60 13.97 19.94
CA LEU A 44 -4.66 13.33 19.18
C LEU A 44 -6.01 13.86 19.64
N GLY A 45 -6.82 14.32 18.69
CA GLY A 45 -8.22 14.62 18.94
C GLY A 45 -8.98 13.39 19.45
N PRO A 46 -10.19 13.57 20.02
CA PRO A 46 -10.93 12.49 20.68
C PRO A 46 -11.16 11.26 19.78
N GLU A 47 -11.46 11.48 18.50
CA GLU A 47 -11.69 10.40 17.53
C GLU A 47 -10.43 9.59 17.26
N VAL A 48 -9.30 10.26 17.00
CA VAL A 48 -8.03 9.59 16.70
C VAL A 48 -7.48 8.88 17.93
N SER A 49 -7.64 9.49 19.12
CA SER A 49 -7.34 8.84 20.40
C SER A 49 -8.13 7.55 20.57
N ALA A 50 -9.45 7.56 20.29
CA ALA A 50 -10.28 6.37 20.38
C ALA A 50 -9.86 5.29 19.38
N TRP A 51 -9.41 5.66 18.17
CA TRP A 51 -8.89 4.68 17.21
C TRP A 51 -7.58 4.06 17.69
N LEU A 52 -6.66 4.86 18.25
CA LEU A 52 -5.43 4.37 18.85
C LEU A 52 -5.71 3.39 19.99
N GLU A 53 -6.59 3.76 20.93
CA GLU A 53 -7.01 2.90 22.04
C GLU A 53 -7.64 1.58 21.56
N GLU A 54 -8.48 1.64 20.52
CA GLU A 54 -9.08 0.44 19.94
C GLU A 54 -8.01 -0.49 19.34
N VAL A 55 -7.05 0.06 18.58
CA VAL A 55 -5.95 -0.70 17.99
C VAL A 55 -5.10 -1.34 19.09
N GLU A 56 -4.67 -0.54 20.07
CA GLU A 56 -3.83 -1.03 21.17
C GLU A 56 -4.54 -2.08 22.04
N GLY A 57 -5.83 -1.88 22.31
CA GLY A 57 -6.66 -2.81 23.06
C GLY A 57 -6.82 -4.16 22.35
N LYS A 58 -6.99 -4.16 21.03
CA LYS A 58 -7.11 -5.37 20.22
C LYS A 58 -5.78 -6.10 20.02
N LEU A 59 -4.68 -5.36 19.88
CA LEU A 59 -3.34 -5.94 19.74
C LEU A 59 -2.73 -6.34 21.10
N GLY A 60 -3.28 -5.85 22.21
CA GLY A 60 -2.74 -6.05 23.55
C GLY A 60 -1.36 -5.40 23.77
N ARG A 61 -0.96 -4.48 22.87
CA ARG A 61 0.34 -3.83 22.84
C ARG A 61 0.19 -2.38 22.40
N LYS A 62 1.09 -1.52 22.88
CA LYS A 62 1.16 -0.12 22.44
C LYS A 62 1.60 -0.02 20.98
N VAL A 63 1.05 0.95 20.26
CA VAL A 63 1.47 1.27 18.89
C VAL A 63 2.81 1.98 18.94
N TYR A 64 3.77 1.44 18.20
CA TYR A 64 5.03 2.11 17.94
C TYR A 64 4.82 3.15 16.83
N ALA A 65 5.44 4.32 16.98
CA ALA A 65 5.39 5.33 15.94
C ALA A 65 6.70 6.10 15.87
N GLU A 66 7.13 6.41 14.66
CA GLU A 66 8.28 7.27 14.37
C GLU A 66 8.03 8.17 13.15
N PHE A 67 8.76 9.28 13.09
CA PHE A 67 9.03 9.95 11.83
C PHE A 67 10.18 9.23 11.13
N ALA A 68 10.07 9.05 9.82
CA ALA A 68 11.10 8.38 9.03
C ALA A 68 11.15 8.97 7.61
N GLU A 69 12.32 8.95 7.00
CA GLU A 69 12.44 9.12 5.55
C GLU A 69 11.72 7.94 4.87
N LEU A 70 10.68 8.23 4.09
CA LEU A 70 9.96 7.23 3.31
C LEU A 70 10.46 7.26 1.88
N ASP A 71 11.19 6.22 1.47
CA ASP A 71 11.57 6.04 0.07
C ASP A 71 10.31 5.81 -0.76
N ALA A 72 10.15 6.52 -1.89
CA ALA A 72 9.04 6.33 -2.81
C ALA A 72 8.86 4.85 -3.22
N THR A 73 9.92 4.03 -3.20
CA THR A 73 9.85 2.60 -3.46
C THR A 73 9.36 1.76 -2.27
N ASP A 74 9.77 2.10 -1.05
CA ASP A 74 9.34 1.42 0.19
C ASP A 74 7.87 1.73 0.55
N ALA A 75 7.29 2.72 -0.12
CA ALA A 75 6.12 3.42 0.35
C ALA A 75 4.93 3.36 -0.66
N GLY A 76 5.11 2.71 -1.83
CA GLY A 76 4.04 2.48 -2.81
C GLY A 76 3.95 3.53 -3.92
N GLY A 77 5.01 4.32 -4.12
CA GLY A 77 5.15 5.29 -5.21
C GLY A 77 5.37 6.72 -4.74
N ASP A 78 5.12 7.67 -5.65
CA ASP A 78 5.35 9.12 -5.45
C ASP A 78 4.58 9.75 -4.26
N TYR A 79 3.70 9.00 -3.58
CA TYR A 79 2.71 9.53 -2.64
C TYR A 79 2.63 8.72 -1.37
N THR A 80 3.58 8.94 -0.48
CA THR A 80 3.48 8.34 0.84
C THR A 80 3.66 9.36 1.92
N LEU A 81 2.58 9.59 2.66
CA LEU A 81 2.56 10.49 3.81
C LEU A 81 2.88 9.70 5.08
N GLY A 82 2.49 8.43 5.10
CA GLY A 82 2.78 7.48 6.16
C GLY A 82 2.62 6.05 5.67
N VAL A 83 3.07 5.11 6.50
CA VAL A 83 2.83 3.68 6.31
C VAL A 83 2.49 3.04 7.64
N SER A 84 1.71 1.98 7.60
CA SER A 84 1.36 1.22 8.78
C SER A 84 1.36 -0.29 8.55
N TYR A 85 1.78 -1.03 9.57
CA TYR A 85 1.87 -2.49 9.53
C TYR A 85 1.91 -3.09 10.93
N ILE A 86 1.73 -4.40 11.03
CA ILE A 86 1.90 -5.17 12.26
C ILE A 86 3.16 -6.01 12.15
N THR A 87 4.08 -5.87 13.10
CA THR A 87 5.32 -6.67 13.14
C THR A 87 5.03 -8.13 13.49
N ARG A 88 6.01 -9.03 13.29
CA ARG A 88 5.92 -10.44 13.73
C ARG A 88 5.72 -10.60 15.25
N ALA A 89 6.03 -9.58 16.05
CA ALA A 89 5.81 -9.56 17.50
C ALA A 89 4.37 -9.11 17.87
N GLY A 90 3.53 -8.77 16.89
CA GLY A 90 2.18 -8.27 17.10
C GLY A 90 2.12 -6.79 17.49
N VAL A 91 3.20 -6.03 17.27
CA VAL A 91 3.23 -4.58 17.53
C VAL A 91 2.75 -3.86 16.29
N GLY A 92 1.72 -3.02 16.44
CA GLY A 92 1.30 -2.09 15.39
C GLY A 92 2.32 -0.96 15.25
N VAL A 93 2.67 -0.63 14.02
CA VAL A 93 3.65 0.40 13.67
C VAL A 93 2.97 1.44 12.78
N VAL A 94 3.19 2.71 13.11
CA VAL A 94 2.84 3.87 12.27
C VAL A 94 4.13 4.63 11.97
N ARG A 95 4.47 4.80 10.70
CA ARG A 95 5.56 5.68 10.28
C ARG A 95 4.96 6.84 9.53
N VAL A 96 5.40 8.05 9.85
CA VAL A 96 5.01 9.26 9.14
C VAL A 96 6.25 9.82 8.46
N ASP A 97 6.10 10.32 7.24
CA ASP A 97 7.21 10.95 6.52
C ASP A 97 7.75 12.14 7.34
N GLU A 98 9.08 12.22 7.48
CA GLU A 98 9.74 13.24 8.31
C GLU A 98 9.43 14.67 7.87
N SER A 99 9.05 14.89 6.60
CA SER A 99 8.65 16.23 6.15
C SER A 99 7.40 16.77 6.86
N PHE A 100 6.64 15.92 7.55
CA PHE A 100 5.47 16.32 8.35
C PHE A 100 5.83 16.84 9.74
N GLU A 101 7.06 16.65 10.23
CA GLU A 101 7.51 17.28 11.48
C GLU A 101 7.32 18.80 11.45
N ALA A 102 7.58 19.40 10.29
CA ALA A 102 7.50 20.85 10.08
C ALA A 102 6.15 21.34 9.54
N LYS A 103 5.22 20.46 9.16
CA LYS A 103 3.94 20.86 8.51
C LYS A 103 2.81 21.19 9.49
N GLY A 104 3.09 21.09 10.79
CA GLY A 104 2.17 21.47 11.85
C GLY A 104 1.29 20.33 12.34
N GLU A 105 0.87 20.45 13.60
CA GLU A 105 0.24 19.39 14.39
C GLU A 105 -1.00 18.80 13.72
N LYS A 106 -1.87 19.65 13.15
CA LYS A 106 -3.14 19.18 12.59
C LYS A 106 -2.97 18.32 11.33
N LEU A 107 -2.01 18.68 10.47
CA LEU A 107 -1.75 17.92 9.26
C LEU A 107 -1.09 16.57 9.61
N THR A 108 -0.17 16.57 10.55
CA THR A 108 0.46 15.35 11.06
C THR A 108 -0.55 14.43 11.74
N GLU A 109 -1.48 14.98 12.54
CA GLU A 109 -2.60 14.24 13.11
C GLU A 109 -3.45 13.56 12.03
N ALA A 110 -3.71 14.23 10.90
CA ALA A 110 -4.48 13.66 9.81
C ALA A 110 -3.79 12.43 9.19
N VAL A 111 -2.47 12.49 9.01
CA VAL A 111 -1.68 11.35 8.52
C VAL A 111 -1.66 10.22 9.55
N ILE A 112 -1.44 10.52 10.83
CA ILE A 112 -1.52 9.54 11.91
C ILE A 112 -2.90 8.86 11.93
N GLY A 113 -3.97 9.64 11.81
CA GLY A 113 -5.33 9.15 11.77
C GLY A 113 -5.58 8.22 10.58
N HIS A 114 -5.06 8.58 9.40
CA HIS A 114 -5.11 7.73 8.20
C HIS A 114 -4.45 6.37 8.45
N GLU A 115 -3.22 6.37 8.96
CA GLU A 115 -2.48 5.13 9.23
C GLU A 115 -3.11 4.29 10.34
N LEU A 116 -3.67 4.93 11.37
CA LEU A 116 -4.40 4.23 12.42
C LEU A 116 -5.67 3.55 11.90
N LEU A 117 -6.35 4.11 10.90
CA LEU A 117 -7.52 3.47 10.30
C LEU A 117 -7.13 2.17 9.56
N HIS A 118 -6.00 2.15 8.85
CA HIS A 118 -5.44 0.91 8.28
C HIS A 118 -5.15 -0.14 9.36
N LEU A 119 -4.46 0.24 10.44
CA LEU A 119 -4.20 -0.67 11.57
C LEU A 119 -5.49 -1.16 12.24
N ARG A 120 -6.49 -0.29 12.36
CA ARG A 120 -7.79 -0.61 12.95
C ARG A 120 -8.52 -1.67 12.14
N LEU A 121 -8.45 -1.61 10.80
CA LEU A 121 -8.96 -2.68 9.95
C LEU A 121 -8.22 -4.00 10.22
N ARG A 122 -6.89 -3.97 10.35
CA ARG A 122 -6.09 -5.17 10.68
C ARG A 122 -6.53 -5.80 12.00
N ALA A 123 -6.65 -4.97 13.04
CA ALA A 123 -7.10 -5.37 14.36
C ALA A 123 -8.55 -5.91 14.37
N ARG A 124 -9.36 -5.56 13.37
CA ARG A 124 -10.73 -6.07 13.16
C ARG A 124 -10.78 -7.32 12.29
N GLY A 125 -9.64 -7.89 11.91
CA GLY A 125 -9.56 -9.10 11.11
C GLY A 125 -9.71 -8.89 9.61
N TYR A 126 -9.55 -7.66 9.10
CA TYR A 126 -9.48 -7.42 7.66
C TYR A 126 -8.16 -8.00 7.12
N PRO A 127 -8.22 -8.86 6.09
CA PRO A 127 -7.07 -9.61 5.66
C PRO A 127 -6.04 -8.76 4.93
N LEU A 128 -4.80 -9.20 5.02
CA LEU A 128 -3.72 -8.81 4.13
C LEU A 128 -3.61 -9.83 2.99
N PHE A 129 -3.14 -9.38 1.83
CA PHE A 129 -3.01 -10.24 0.65
C PHE A 129 -1.56 -10.25 0.18
N LEU A 130 -0.96 -11.43 0.14
CA LEU A 130 0.41 -11.62 -0.34
C LEU A 130 0.42 -12.63 -1.46
N PHE A 131 1.30 -12.50 -2.44
CA PHE A 131 1.48 -13.57 -3.41
C PHE A 131 2.01 -14.84 -2.74
N GLY A 132 1.41 -15.99 -3.07
CA GLY A 132 1.97 -17.28 -2.71
C GLY A 132 3.35 -17.47 -3.34
N PRO A 133 4.28 -18.17 -2.66
CA PRO A 133 5.67 -18.32 -3.12
C PRO A 133 5.80 -19.04 -4.47
N GLU A 134 4.77 -19.75 -4.92
CA GLU A 134 4.72 -20.42 -6.21
C GLU A 134 4.24 -19.53 -7.36
N VAL A 135 3.69 -18.34 -7.07
CA VAL A 135 3.25 -17.40 -8.10
C VAL A 135 4.46 -16.65 -8.66
N LYS A 136 4.66 -16.78 -9.98
CA LYS A 136 5.81 -16.20 -10.69
C LYS A 136 5.35 -15.34 -11.85
N THR A 137 6.07 -14.25 -12.08
CA THR A 137 6.01 -13.45 -13.29
C THR A 137 7.19 -13.76 -14.20
N LYS A 138 7.28 -13.06 -15.34
CA LYS A 138 8.47 -13.14 -16.20
C LYS A 138 9.72 -12.51 -15.54
N GLN A 139 9.54 -11.68 -14.52
CA GLN A 139 10.63 -10.95 -13.85
C GLN A 139 11.11 -11.62 -12.56
N GLY A 140 10.39 -12.64 -12.05
CA GLY A 140 10.76 -13.34 -10.82
C GLY A 140 9.54 -13.83 -10.03
N PRO A 141 9.73 -14.13 -8.73
CA PRO A 141 8.61 -14.31 -7.81
C PRO A 141 7.68 -13.09 -7.82
N ALA A 142 6.36 -13.31 -7.82
CA ALA A 142 5.40 -12.22 -7.88
C ALA A 142 5.41 -11.36 -6.60
N GLU A 143 5.75 -11.96 -5.45
CA GLU A 143 5.94 -11.24 -4.18
C GLU A 143 7.00 -10.12 -4.29
N ASP A 144 8.06 -10.33 -5.08
CA ASP A 144 9.15 -9.35 -5.19
C ASP A 144 8.81 -8.19 -6.14
N VAL A 145 7.98 -8.44 -7.16
CA VAL A 145 7.78 -7.50 -8.29
C VAL A 145 6.38 -6.91 -8.38
N GLU A 146 5.36 -7.63 -7.91
CA GLU A 146 3.95 -7.27 -8.08
C GLU A 146 3.27 -6.93 -6.74
N GLN A 147 3.89 -7.25 -5.61
CA GLN A 147 3.31 -7.01 -4.29
C GLN A 147 2.97 -5.53 -4.02
N PRO A 148 3.74 -4.53 -4.50
CA PRO A 148 3.32 -3.13 -4.37
C PRO A 148 1.94 -2.86 -4.98
N HIS A 149 1.65 -3.42 -6.15
CA HIS A 149 0.35 -3.24 -6.82
C HIS A 149 -0.81 -3.93 -6.09
N VAL A 150 -0.54 -5.08 -5.45
CA VAL A 150 -1.50 -5.73 -4.57
C VAL A 150 -1.76 -4.87 -3.34
N ASN A 151 -0.72 -4.32 -2.71
CA ASN A 151 -0.86 -3.43 -1.55
C ASN A 151 -1.67 -2.18 -1.91
N ASP A 152 -1.42 -1.58 -3.07
CA ASP A 152 -2.17 -0.43 -3.58
C ASP A 152 -3.66 -0.75 -3.80
N LEU A 153 -3.96 -1.92 -4.40
CA LEU A 153 -5.33 -2.37 -4.59
C LEU A 153 -6.06 -2.58 -3.26
N VAL A 154 -5.37 -3.17 -2.28
CA VAL A 154 -5.90 -3.39 -0.94
C VAL A 154 -6.17 -2.06 -0.24
N SER A 155 -5.20 -1.13 -0.30
CA SER A 155 -5.35 0.23 0.23
C SER A 155 -6.55 0.95 -0.37
N LEU A 156 -6.78 0.85 -1.69
CA LEU A 156 -7.97 1.42 -2.35
C LEU A 156 -9.29 0.88 -1.79
N ILE A 157 -9.36 -0.43 -1.56
CA ILE A 157 -10.54 -1.06 -0.97
C ILE A 157 -10.73 -0.59 0.47
N GLU A 158 -9.66 -0.45 1.23
CA GLU A 158 -9.68 -0.03 2.63
C GLU A 158 -10.10 1.41 2.79
N HIS A 159 -9.64 2.30 1.92
CA HIS A 159 -10.08 3.69 1.86
C HIS A 159 -11.60 3.77 1.68
N ARG A 160 -12.18 2.87 0.88
CA ARG A 160 -13.63 2.79 0.73
C ARG A 160 -14.35 2.35 2.02
N VAL A 161 -13.71 1.51 2.84
CA VAL A 161 -14.26 1.06 4.14
C VAL A 161 -14.25 2.21 5.15
N PHE A 162 -13.14 2.91 5.31
CA PHE A 162 -13.00 3.96 6.34
C PHE A 162 -13.23 5.40 5.84
N ALA A 163 -13.63 5.61 4.57
CA ALA A 163 -13.99 6.92 4.05
C ALA A 163 -15.00 7.70 4.91
N PRO A 164 -16.03 7.07 5.53
CA PRO A 164 -16.90 7.78 6.47
C PRO A 164 -16.16 8.39 7.66
N GLU A 165 -15.20 7.67 8.25
CA GLU A 165 -14.39 8.17 9.36
C GLU A 165 -13.50 9.34 8.94
N MET A 166 -12.83 9.26 7.79
CA MET A 166 -12.00 10.35 7.26
C MET A 166 -12.81 11.63 7.02
N ARG A 167 -14.02 11.50 6.45
CA ARG A 167 -14.94 12.63 6.25
C ARG A 167 -15.44 13.23 7.55
N ARG A 168 -15.70 12.39 8.55
CA ARG A 168 -16.19 12.82 9.86
C ARG A 168 -15.16 13.65 10.63
N THR A 169 -13.87 13.34 10.47
CA THR A 169 -12.78 14.14 11.06
C THR A 169 -12.32 15.30 10.17
N GLY A 170 -12.75 15.33 8.90
CA GLY A 170 -12.33 16.31 7.90
C GLY A 170 -10.91 16.10 7.37
N PHE A 171 -10.31 14.93 7.62
CA PHE A 171 -8.95 14.61 7.18
C PHE A 171 -8.83 14.37 5.68
N ASP A 172 -9.93 13.97 5.04
CA ASP A 172 -10.07 13.86 3.59
C ASP A 172 -9.73 15.17 2.84
N ARG A 173 -9.95 16.32 3.49
CA ARG A 173 -9.65 17.64 2.91
C ARG A 173 -8.23 18.13 3.20
N LEU A 174 -7.53 17.50 4.14
CA LEU A 174 -6.18 17.88 4.54
C LEU A 174 -5.12 17.08 3.77
N ILE A 175 -5.44 15.85 3.40
CA ILE A 175 -4.55 14.96 2.66
C ILE A 175 -4.75 15.19 1.17
N ASP A 176 -3.79 15.86 0.53
CA ASP A 176 -3.82 16.13 -0.91
C ASP A 176 -3.37 14.89 -1.71
N LEU A 177 -4.29 14.31 -2.47
CA LEU A 177 -4.08 13.15 -3.34
C LEU A 177 -4.05 13.53 -4.83
N THR A 178 -3.98 14.81 -5.19
CA THR A 178 -4.20 15.28 -6.58
C THR A 178 -3.01 15.14 -7.52
N ASN A 179 -1.86 14.71 -7.01
CA ASN A 179 -0.60 14.78 -7.72
C ASN A 179 -0.44 13.69 -8.83
N TYR A 180 -1.42 12.79 -8.99
CA TYR A 180 -1.53 11.89 -10.16
C TYR A 180 -1.55 12.62 -11.50
N LEU A 181 -2.05 13.87 -11.56
CA LEU A 181 -1.98 14.69 -12.78
C LEU A 181 -0.52 14.97 -13.19
N ALA A 182 0.34 15.32 -12.24
CA ALA A 182 1.74 15.61 -12.53
C ALA A 182 2.51 14.34 -12.88
N SER A 183 2.28 13.24 -12.14
CA SER A 183 2.91 11.95 -12.44
C SER A 183 2.54 11.45 -13.84
N ALA A 184 1.26 11.51 -14.23
CA ALA A 184 0.79 11.11 -15.56
C ALA A 184 1.40 11.96 -16.70
N ARG A 185 1.61 13.27 -16.48
CA ARG A 185 2.30 14.15 -17.43
C ARG A 185 3.78 13.78 -17.57
N ARG A 186 4.46 13.51 -16.46
CA ARG A 186 5.89 13.16 -16.41
C ARG A 186 6.20 11.84 -17.12
N LEU A 187 5.29 10.88 -17.05
CA LEU A 187 5.45 9.54 -17.62
C LEU A 187 4.98 9.43 -19.09
N ARG A 188 4.62 10.55 -19.74
CA ARG A 188 4.19 10.57 -21.13
C ARG A 188 5.16 9.83 -22.06
N GLY A 189 4.62 8.99 -22.93
CA GLY A 189 5.38 8.19 -23.90
C GLY A 189 5.86 6.84 -23.37
N ARG A 190 5.68 6.55 -22.08
CA ARG A 190 5.88 5.20 -21.52
C ARG A 190 4.63 4.34 -21.75
N PRO A 191 4.75 3.00 -21.84
CA PRO A 191 3.58 2.12 -21.85
C PRO A 191 2.85 2.18 -20.51
N ASP A 192 1.53 1.90 -20.51
CA ASP A 192 0.79 1.75 -19.26
C ASP A 192 1.05 0.41 -18.57
N GLY A 193 0.97 0.39 -17.25
CA GLY A 193 1.14 -0.79 -16.39
C GLY A 193 0.00 -0.93 -15.39
N GLN A 194 0.21 -1.76 -14.36
CA GLN A 194 -0.70 -1.92 -13.24
C GLN A 194 -0.80 -0.62 -12.42
N ALA A 195 0.33 0.08 -12.25
CA ALA A 195 0.38 1.36 -11.54
C ALA A 195 -0.58 2.41 -12.14
N GLU A 196 -0.62 2.57 -13.47
CA GLU A 196 -1.52 3.53 -14.11
C GLU A 196 -2.99 3.13 -13.97
N VAL A 197 -3.32 1.83 -14.01
CA VAL A 197 -4.68 1.34 -13.73
C VAL A 197 -5.11 1.74 -12.32
N LEU A 198 -4.25 1.49 -11.33
CA LEU A 198 -4.51 1.77 -9.91
C LEU A 198 -4.59 3.27 -9.63
N ASN A 199 -3.67 4.07 -10.18
CA ASN A 199 -3.65 5.52 -10.04
C ASN A 199 -4.92 6.17 -10.60
N TYR A 200 -5.39 5.71 -11.76
CA TYR A 200 -6.66 6.20 -12.30
C TYR A 200 -7.84 5.80 -11.40
N ALA A 201 -7.89 4.54 -10.96
CA ALA A 201 -8.96 4.04 -10.11
C ALA A 201 -9.02 4.83 -8.78
N ARG A 202 -7.85 5.13 -8.20
CA ARG A 202 -7.68 5.96 -7.01
C ARG A 202 -8.26 7.35 -7.19
N ALA A 203 -7.81 8.06 -8.22
CA ALA A 203 -8.33 9.38 -8.55
C ALA A 203 -9.87 9.38 -8.72
N ALA A 204 -10.41 8.37 -9.41
CA ALA A 204 -11.85 8.25 -9.64
C ALA A 204 -12.68 7.89 -8.39
N LEU A 205 -12.05 7.38 -7.33
CA LEU A 205 -12.69 7.03 -6.07
C LEU A 205 -12.52 8.10 -5.00
N GLU A 206 -11.37 8.78 -4.98
CA GLU A 206 -10.92 9.58 -3.84
C GLU A 206 -10.93 11.10 -4.14
N TRP A 207 -10.95 11.52 -5.39
CA TRP A 207 -11.08 12.95 -5.70
C TRP A 207 -12.53 13.41 -5.66
N ASP A 208 -12.80 14.38 -4.80
CA ASP A 208 -14.10 15.05 -4.73
C ASP A 208 -14.42 15.88 -5.99
N ASN A 209 -13.39 16.34 -6.72
CA ASN A 209 -13.57 17.20 -7.89
C ASN A 209 -13.62 16.39 -9.20
N PRO A 210 -14.81 16.20 -9.82
CA PRO A 210 -14.94 15.43 -11.05
C PRO A 210 -14.18 16.03 -12.23
N LYS A 211 -13.90 17.35 -12.22
CA LYS A 211 -13.12 18.00 -13.29
C LYS A 211 -11.67 17.50 -13.30
N LEU A 212 -11.09 17.20 -12.14
CA LEU A 212 -9.74 16.65 -12.07
C LEU A 212 -9.69 15.24 -12.66
N VAL A 213 -10.72 14.42 -12.40
CA VAL A 213 -10.83 13.06 -12.98
C VAL A 213 -10.99 13.12 -14.50
N GLU A 214 -11.77 14.09 -15.00
CA GLU A 214 -11.92 14.34 -16.44
C GLU A 214 -10.59 14.79 -17.07
N GLU A 215 -9.85 15.68 -16.39
CA GLU A 215 -8.52 16.12 -16.82
C GLU A 215 -7.53 14.95 -16.87
N LEU A 216 -7.51 14.10 -15.85
CA LEU A 216 -6.69 12.88 -15.82
C LEU A 216 -7.06 11.94 -16.97
N SER A 217 -8.37 11.76 -17.25
CA SER A 217 -8.84 10.98 -18.39
C SER A 217 -8.27 11.49 -19.72
N LYS A 218 -8.26 12.81 -19.93
CA LYS A 218 -7.70 13.43 -21.14
C LYS A 218 -6.20 13.17 -21.25
N ILE A 219 -5.46 13.27 -20.14
CA ILE A 219 -4.02 12.99 -20.12
C ILE A 219 -3.76 11.52 -20.46
N TYR A 220 -4.52 10.57 -19.90
CA TYR A 220 -4.38 9.14 -20.17
C TYR A 220 -4.65 8.82 -21.66
N GLN A 221 -5.68 9.45 -22.25
CA GLN A 221 -5.96 9.33 -23.69
C GLN A 221 -4.82 9.88 -24.54
N LEU A 222 -4.29 11.05 -24.21
CA LEU A 222 -3.15 11.66 -24.92
C LEU A 222 -1.86 10.84 -24.81
N ASN A 223 -1.71 10.09 -23.73
CA ASN A 223 -0.59 9.16 -23.53
C ASN A 223 -0.79 7.81 -24.23
N GLY A 224 -1.97 7.54 -24.81
CA GLY A 224 -2.30 6.25 -25.42
C GLY A 224 -2.59 5.14 -24.40
N TRP A 225 -2.77 5.48 -23.12
CA TRP A 225 -3.03 4.55 -22.01
C TRP A 225 -4.49 4.07 -21.96
N THR A 226 -4.94 3.53 -23.09
CA THR A 226 -6.34 3.13 -23.29
C THR A 226 -6.74 2.00 -22.35
N ARG A 227 -5.82 1.05 -22.09
CA ARG A 227 -6.05 -0.07 -21.17
C ARG A 227 -6.17 0.44 -19.74
N ALA A 228 -5.20 1.23 -19.25
CA ALA A 228 -5.26 1.77 -17.91
C ALA A 228 -6.50 2.63 -17.66
N LEU A 229 -6.93 3.40 -18.66
CA LEU A 229 -8.18 4.15 -18.58
C LEU A 229 -9.43 3.24 -18.46
N ALA A 230 -9.52 2.21 -19.30
CA ALA A 230 -10.67 1.31 -19.30
C ALA A 230 -10.72 0.45 -18.02
N ASP A 231 -9.61 -0.18 -17.67
CA ASP A 231 -9.49 -1.05 -16.51
C ASP A 231 -9.58 -0.25 -15.20
N GLY A 232 -8.98 0.95 -15.15
CA GLY A 232 -9.08 1.83 -13.98
C GLY A 232 -10.51 2.29 -13.71
N ARG A 233 -11.29 2.61 -14.75
CA ARG A 233 -12.73 2.90 -14.61
C ARG A 233 -13.51 1.70 -14.10
N ARG A 234 -13.25 0.52 -14.67
CA ARG A 234 -13.90 -0.74 -14.27
C ARG A 234 -13.57 -1.08 -12.81
N LEU A 235 -12.33 -0.89 -12.39
CA LEU A 235 -11.86 -1.13 -11.04
C LEU A 235 -12.56 -0.18 -10.05
N ALA A 236 -12.56 1.12 -10.34
CA ALA A 236 -13.25 2.13 -9.54
C ALA A 236 -14.74 1.82 -9.38
N GLU A 237 -15.44 1.45 -10.46
CA GLU A 237 -16.86 1.11 -10.39
C GLU A 237 -17.12 -0.16 -9.57
N THR A 238 -16.28 -1.17 -9.72
CA THR A 238 -16.37 -2.43 -8.96
C THR A 238 -16.21 -2.20 -7.46
N ILE A 239 -15.30 -1.31 -7.07
CA ILE A 239 -15.07 -0.93 -5.66
C ILE A 239 -16.20 -0.03 -5.15
N ARG A 240 -16.61 0.97 -5.92
CA ARG A 240 -17.65 1.95 -5.53
C ARG A 240 -18.98 1.29 -5.16
N THR A 241 -19.40 0.32 -5.98
CA THR A 241 -20.68 -0.39 -5.85
C THR A 241 -20.65 -1.56 -4.88
N ALA A 242 -19.48 -1.92 -4.35
CA ALA A 242 -19.36 -3.01 -3.41
C ALA A 242 -20.00 -2.66 -2.05
N ASN A 243 -20.70 -3.63 -1.47
CA ASN A 243 -21.20 -3.57 -0.11
C ASN A 243 -20.13 -4.18 0.82
N LEU A 244 -19.47 -3.33 1.62
CA LEU A 244 -18.35 -3.72 2.49
C LEU A 244 -18.73 -3.55 3.96
N ASN A 245 -19.36 -4.58 4.55
CA ASN A 245 -19.78 -4.54 5.96
C ASN A 245 -18.91 -5.45 6.86
N ALA A 246 -18.19 -6.38 6.26
CA ALA A 246 -17.37 -7.35 6.98
C ALA A 246 -16.03 -7.65 6.27
N PRO A 247 -15.02 -8.18 7.00
CA PRO A 247 -13.75 -8.61 6.43
C PRO A 247 -13.87 -9.56 5.22
N ALA A 248 -14.86 -10.45 5.24
CA ALA A 248 -15.12 -11.38 4.14
C ALA A 248 -15.52 -10.66 2.84
N ASP A 249 -16.23 -9.52 2.93
CA ASP A 249 -16.63 -8.73 1.77
C ASP A 249 -15.43 -8.12 1.06
N VAL A 250 -14.40 -7.72 1.81
CA VAL A 250 -13.12 -7.23 1.27
C VAL A 250 -12.39 -8.32 0.51
N THR A 251 -12.38 -9.55 1.03
CA THR A 251 -11.80 -10.71 0.32
C THR A 251 -12.52 -10.98 -1.00
N ALA A 252 -13.86 -10.98 -0.97
CA ALA A 252 -14.66 -11.20 -2.16
C ALA A 252 -14.46 -10.08 -3.20
N LEU A 253 -14.42 -8.81 -2.77
CA LEU A 253 -14.14 -7.67 -3.64
C LEU A 253 -12.73 -7.75 -4.23
N PHE A 254 -11.71 -8.02 -3.40
CA PHE A 254 -10.33 -8.18 -3.84
C PHE A 254 -10.21 -9.20 -4.98
N LEU A 255 -10.81 -10.38 -4.83
CA LEU A 255 -10.83 -11.42 -5.86
C LEU A 255 -11.55 -10.98 -7.16
N ARG A 256 -12.57 -10.11 -7.09
CA ARG A 256 -13.22 -9.55 -8.29
C ARG A 256 -12.35 -8.51 -9.00
N CYS A 257 -11.51 -7.80 -8.25
CA CYS A 257 -10.61 -6.78 -8.78
C CYS A 257 -9.37 -7.39 -9.47
N MET A 258 -8.84 -8.49 -8.94
CA MET A 258 -7.61 -9.13 -9.45
C MET A 258 -7.64 -9.46 -10.96
N PRO A 259 -8.72 -10.02 -11.55
CA PRO A 259 -8.80 -10.24 -12.98
C PRO A 259 -8.80 -8.96 -13.84
N VAL A 260 -9.26 -7.84 -13.30
CA VAL A 260 -9.18 -6.54 -14.00
C VAL A 260 -7.74 -6.07 -14.05
N LEU A 261 -6.97 -6.24 -12.96
CA LEU A 261 -5.59 -5.76 -12.87
C LEU A 261 -4.59 -6.65 -13.62
N TYR A 262 -4.80 -7.97 -13.60
CA TYR A 262 -3.83 -8.96 -14.11
C TYR A 262 -4.31 -9.77 -15.30
N GLY A 263 -5.59 -9.69 -15.69
CA GLY A 263 -6.14 -10.49 -16.79
C GLY A 263 -6.17 -12.00 -16.53
N ALA A 264 -6.05 -12.41 -15.26
CA ALA A 264 -6.01 -13.81 -14.83
C ALA A 264 -6.98 -14.07 -13.67
N GLU A 265 -7.37 -15.32 -13.48
CA GLU A 265 -8.17 -15.73 -12.32
C GLU A 265 -7.28 -16.16 -11.16
N PHE A 266 -7.67 -15.73 -9.96
CA PHE A 266 -6.96 -16.01 -8.73
C PHE A 266 -7.88 -16.67 -7.70
N ARG A 267 -7.27 -17.38 -6.76
CA ARG A 267 -7.90 -17.80 -5.51
C ARG A 267 -7.03 -17.33 -4.37
N VAL A 268 -7.61 -17.19 -3.18
CA VAL A 268 -6.85 -16.89 -1.97
C VAL A 268 -7.09 -17.97 -0.93
N GLU A 269 -6.06 -18.25 -0.14
CA GLU A 269 -6.11 -19.19 0.98
C GLU A 269 -5.50 -18.55 2.23
N PRO A 270 -6.01 -18.84 3.44
CA PRO A 270 -5.39 -18.37 4.66
C PRO A 270 -3.94 -18.87 4.77
N ASP A 271 -3.02 -17.98 5.13
CA ASP A 271 -1.66 -18.37 5.50
C ASP A 271 -1.65 -18.98 6.89
N THR A 272 -1.78 -20.30 6.96
CA THR A 272 -1.76 -21.05 8.23
C THR A 272 -0.37 -21.09 8.88
N ASN A 273 0.68 -20.72 8.16
CA ASN A 273 2.05 -20.70 8.67
C ASN A 273 2.41 -19.34 9.30
N PHE A 274 1.57 -18.33 9.11
CA PHE A 274 1.77 -17.02 9.72
C PHE A 274 1.41 -17.07 11.21
N THR A 275 2.41 -16.87 12.07
CA THR A 275 2.28 -16.97 13.55
C THR A 275 1.18 -16.07 14.12
N LEU A 276 0.87 -14.95 13.45
CA LEU A 276 -0.15 -14.01 13.89
C LEU A 276 -1.48 -14.14 13.14
N ALA A 277 -1.70 -15.21 12.35
CA ALA A 277 -2.91 -15.38 11.54
C ALA A 277 -4.22 -15.29 12.33
N ARG A 278 -4.19 -15.58 13.63
CA ARG A 278 -5.35 -15.44 14.54
C ARG A 278 -5.68 -14.00 14.91
N LEU A 279 -4.67 -13.13 14.98
CA LEU A 279 -4.82 -11.71 15.31
C LEU A 279 -5.00 -10.87 14.04
N TYR A 280 -4.34 -11.30 12.96
CA TYR A 280 -4.28 -10.60 11.72
C TYR A 280 -4.29 -11.60 10.55
N PRO A 281 -5.44 -11.80 9.90
CA PRO A 281 -5.56 -12.74 8.80
C PRO A 281 -4.65 -12.33 7.64
N GLN A 282 -3.82 -13.26 7.20
CA GLN A 282 -3.02 -13.13 6.00
C GLN A 282 -3.55 -14.15 4.98
N MET A 283 -3.73 -13.71 3.75
CA MET A 283 -4.26 -14.51 2.66
C MET A 283 -3.21 -14.61 1.55
N LEU A 284 -2.85 -15.83 1.17
CA LEU A 284 -1.94 -16.11 0.06
C LEU A 284 -2.73 -16.14 -1.25
N ILE A 285 -2.27 -15.38 -2.23
CA ILE A 285 -2.82 -15.30 -3.58
C ILE A 285 -2.21 -16.41 -4.41
N HIS A 286 -3.06 -17.22 -5.03
CA HIS A 286 -2.67 -18.30 -5.94
C HIS A 286 -3.32 -18.08 -7.31
N VAL A 287 -2.62 -18.45 -8.38
CA VAL A 287 -3.22 -18.49 -9.73
C VAL A 287 -4.14 -19.71 -9.82
N ARG A 288 -5.37 -19.52 -10.30
CA ARG A 288 -6.24 -20.66 -10.62
C ARG A 288 -5.68 -21.39 -11.83
N ARG A 289 -5.24 -22.64 -11.63
CA ARG A 289 -4.91 -23.53 -12.76
C ARG A 289 -6.20 -23.81 -13.53
N ARG A 290 -6.17 -23.57 -14.83
CA ARG A 290 -7.24 -24.00 -15.75
C ARG A 290 -7.23 -25.51 -15.89
#